data_AF-A0A934S6X9-F1
#
_entry.id   AF-A0A934S6X9-F1
#
_cell.length_a   1.000
_cell.length_b   1.000
_cell.length_c   1.000
_cell.angle_alpha   90.00
_cell.angle_beta   90.00
_cell.angle_gamma   90.00
#
_symmetry.space_group_name_H-M   'P 1'
#
loop_
_entity.id
_entity.type
_entity.pdbx_description
1 polymer ?
#
loop_
_entity_poly.entity_id
_entity_poly.type
_entity_poly.pdbx_seq_one_letter_code
_entity_poly.pdbx_strand_id
1 'polypeptide(L)'
;MKSLQMEAEEGSRLRQVLVAALICGSIAILTCSLLLGWHYVPGFLGEWLGMIAGFISTPFLLEGSFALLGIFLVISLNSWRRHREGDEFVYLEQVDGPEVPANLPDSARWAVYTKAPLVGEEPSLLTRAEGTLAIGDHGATAELIAEMSESELRHPSVLALRRELARATGNHQAEQRLAREIEDLQTDPNHPPTL
;
A
#
# COMPACT_ATOMS: atom_id res chain seq x y z
N MET A 1 -15.65 7.30 27.37
CA MET A 1 -14.57 6.95 26.43
C MET A 1 -13.60 8.09 26.16
N LYS A 2 -14.06 9.33 25.91
CA LYS A 2 -13.17 10.49 25.68
C LYS A 2 -12.26 10.85 26.86
N SER A 3 -12.72 10.68 28.10
CA SER A 3 -11.93 10.95 29.31
C SER A 3 -10.77 9.97 29.52
N LEU A 4 -10.99 8.68 29.24
CA LEU A 4 -9.96 7.63 29.36
C LEU A 4 -8.88 7.74 28.26
N GLN A 5 -9.23 8.25 27.07
CA GLN A 5 -8.24 8.53 26.03
C GLN A 5 -7.36 9.73 26.37
N MET A 6 -7.90 10.74 27.05
CA MET A 6 -7.16 11.95 27.43
C MET A 6 -6.12 11.66 28.54
N GLU A 7 -6.47 10.86 29.56
CA GLU A 7 -5.52 10.44 30.62
C GLU A 7 -4.38 9.56 30.08
N ALA A 8 -4.67 8.67 29.11
CA ALA A 8 -3.66 7.82 28.49
C ALA A 8 -2.66 8.62 27.62
N GLU A 9 -3.15 9.64 26.91
CA GLU A 9 -2.32 10.51 26.07
C GLU A 9 -1.44 11.44 26.92
N GLU A 10 -1.97 11.95 28.02
CA GLU A 10 -1.25 12.80 28.98
C GLU A 10 -0.09 12.02 29.64
N GLY A 11 -0.32 10.77 30.05
CA GLY A 11 0.73 9.90 30.59
C GLY A 11 1.85 9.56 29.58
N SER A 12 1.52 9.43 28.30
CA SER A 12 2.50 9.20 27.23
C SER A 12 3.38 10.43 26.98
N ARG A 13 2.75 11.61 26.87
CA ARG A 13 3.47 12.89 26.72
C ARG A 13 4.38 13.16 27.91
N LEU A 14 3.92 12.88 29.13
CA LEU A 14 4.70 13.09 30.35
C LEU A 14 5.93 12.16 30.43
N ARG A 15 5.80 10.89 30.00
CA ARG A 15 6.95 9.99 29.83
C ARG A 15 7.91 10.49 28.76
N GLN A 16 7.41 10.96 27.63
CA GLN A 16 8.26 11.48 26.55
C GLN A 16 9.04 12.71 27.00
N VAL A 17 8.40 13.63 27.72
CA VAL A 17 9.04 14.82 28.30
C VAL A 17 10.08 14.42 29.35
N LEU A 18 9.79 13.46 30.22
CA LEU A 18 10.76 12.95 31.21
C LEU A 18 11.98 12.31 30.54
N VAL A 19 11.78 11.49 29.51
CA VAL A 19 12.87 10.87 28.75
C VAL A 19 13.71 11.94 28.06
N ALA A 20 13.07 12.92 27.41
CA ALA A 20 13.77 14.03 26.78
C ALA A 20 14.57 14.86 27.80
N ALA A 21 13.97 15.19 28.95
CA ALA A 21 14.63 15.93 30.02
C ALA A 21 15.83 15.17 30.60
N LEU A 22 15.73 13.84 30.74
CA LEU A 22 16.82 13.01 31.23
C LEU A 22 17.97 12.92 30.22
N ILE A 23 17.65 12.80 28.92
CA ILE A 23 18.66 12.82 27.85
C ILE A 23 19.35 14.19 27.80
N CYS A 24 18.60 15.29 27.77
CA CYS A 24 19.18 16.64 27.77
C CYS A 24 20.01 16.89 29.04
N GLY A 25 19.51 16.49 30.21
CA GLY A 25 20.20 16.65 31.49
C GLY A 25 21.49 15.84 31.57
N SER A 26 21.48 14.59 31.11
CA SER A 26 22.68 13.75 31.08
C SER A 26 23.75 14.29 30.14
N ILE A 27 23.36 14.76 28.95
CA ILE A 27 24.28 15.41 28.01
C ILE A 27 24.86 16.68 28.64
N ALA A 28 24.03 17.52 29.25
CA ALA A 28 24.49 18.75 29.90
C ALA A 28 25.49 18.47 31.03
N ILE A 29 25.19 17.51 31.91
CA ILE A 29 26.09 17.09 32.99
C ILE A 29 27.42 16.58 32.42
N LEU A 30 27.37 15.76 31.37
CA LEU A 30 28.56 15.19 30.74
C LEU A 30 29.43 16.27 30.08
N THR A 31 28.81 17.20 29.34
CA THR A 31 29.50 18.34 28.72
C THR A 31 30.11 19.27 29.77
N CYS A 32 29.36 19.63 30.82
CA CYS A 32 29.88 20.43 31.93
C CYS A 32 31.03 19.72 32.65
N SER A 33 30.90 18.41 32.90
CA SER A 33 31.95 17.61 33.55
C SER A 33 33.21 17.50 32.69
N LEU A 34 33.08 17.45 31.36
CA LEU A 34 34.22 17.46 30.44
C LEU A 34 34.90 18.83 30.42
N LEU A 35 34.11 19.91 30.35
CA LEU A 35 34.60 21.29 30.33
C LEU A 35 35.21 21.76 31.67
N LEU A 36 34.76 21.20 32.80
CA LEU A 36 35.35 21.46 34.12
C LEU A 36 36.47 20.47 34.44
N GLY A 37 36.31 19.20 34.05
CA GLY A 37 37.20 18.11 34.37
C GLY A 37 38.56 18.18 33.68
N TRP A 38 38.65 18.76 32.48
CA TRP A 38 39.94 18.90 31.77
C TRP A 38 40.94 19.77 32.57
N HIS A 39 40.45 20.73 33.36
CA HIS A 39 41.28 21.60 34.19
C HIS A 39 42.01 20.84 35.31
N TYR A 40 41.45 19.71 35.75
CA TYR A 40 41.99 18.88 36.83
C TYR A 40 42.88 17.73 36.34
N VAL A 41 43.06 17.58 35.02
CA VAL A 41 43.95 16.57 34.43
C VAL A 41 45.28 17.23 34.05
N PRO A 42 46.32 17.16 34.90
CA PRO A 42 47.62 17.71 34.57
C PRO A 42 48.35 16.86 33.53
N GLY A 43 49.10 17.52 32.64
CA GLY A 43 49.96 16.89 31.63
C GLY A 43 49.39 16.92 30.21
N PHE A 44 50.06 16.22 29.29
CA PHE A 44 49.78 16.24 27.85
C PHE A 44 48.33 15.87 27.49
N LEU A 45 47.74 14.90 28.20
CA LEU A 45 46.35 14.48 27.99
C LEU A 45 45.33 15.59 28.29
N GLY A 46 45.57 16.40 29.32
CA GLY A 46 44.72 17.54 29.66
C GLY A 46 44.79 18.63 28.61
N GLU A 47 46.00 19.01 28.21
CA GLU A 47 46.23 20.03 27.16
C GLU A 47 45.63 19.60 25.81
N TRP A 48 45.79 18.34 25.43
CA TRP A 48 45.23 17.78 24.20
C TRP A 48 43.70 17.75 24.22
N LEU A 49 43.09 17.32 25.34
CA LEU A 49 41.64 17.34 25.51
C LEU A 49 41.08 18.77 25.52
N GLY A 50 41.76 19.71 26.18
CA GLY A 50 41.40 21.12 26.19
C GLY A 50 41.46 21.74 24.80
N MET A 51 42.47 21.40 24.00
CA MET A 51 42.59 21.86 22.62
C MET A 51 41.45 21.34 21.74
N ILE A 52 41.12 20.05 21.85
CA ILE A 52 40.00 19.45 21.10
C ILE A 52 38.65 20.04 21.54
N ALA A 53 38.43 20.17 22.84
CA ALA A 53 37.21 20.76 23.38
C ALA A 53 37.05 22.22 22.92
N GLY A 54 38.14 23.00 22.92
CA GLY A 54 38.15 24.36 22.40
C GLY A 54 37.87 24.43 20.90
N PHE A 55 38.45 23.52 20.10
CA PHE A 55 38.19 23.43 18.67
C PHE A 55 36.73 23.10 18.36
N ILE A 56 36.18 22.05 18.99
CA ILE A 56 34.79 21.60 18.75
C ILE A 56 33.77 22.63 19.25
N SER A 57 34.11 23.41 20.28
CA SER A 57 33.23 24.47 20.82
C SER A 57 33.27 25.77 19.99
N THR A 58 34.00 25.81 18.88
CA THR A 58 33.98 26.99 18.01
C THR A 58 32.57 27.19 17.41
N PRO A 59 32.09 28.45 17.31
CA PRO A 59 30.72 28.73 16.88
C PRO A 59 30.42 28.15 15.50
N PHE A 60 31.39 28.18 14.58
CA PHE A 60 31.25 27.62 13.24
C PHE A 60 31.01 26.10 13.24
N LEU A 61 31.74 25.34 14.06
CA LEU A 61 31.57 23.88 14.14
C LEU A 61 30.29 23.50 14.86
N LEU A 62 29.90 24.23 15.90
CA LEU A 62 28.61 24.04 16.57
C LEU A 62 27.45 24.29 15.61
N GLU A 63 27.40 25.45 14.96
CA GLU A 63 26.35 25.77 13.99
C GLU A 63 26.33 24.78 12.81
N GLY A 64 27.49 24.45 12.26
CA GLY A 64 27.61 23.45 11.19
C GLY A 64 27.11 22.08 11.61
N SER A 65 27.42 21.64 12.83
CA SER A 65 26.96 20.36 13.37
C SER A 65 25.44 20.32 13.54
N PHE A 66 24.81 21.41 14.00
CA PHE A 66 23.35 21.50 14.11
C PHE A 66 22.66 21.52 12.74
N ALA A 67 23.23 22.21 11.76
CA ALA A 67 22.71 22.20 10.39
C ALA A 67 22.76 20.79 9.79
N LEU A 68 23.89 20.09 9.93
CA LEU A 68 24.04 18.70 9.47
C LEU A 68 23.11 17.74 10.22
N LEU A 69 22.96 17.92 11.54
CA LEU A 69 22.01 17.15 12.36
C LEU A 69 20.57 17.36 11.88
N GLY A 70 20.19 18.60 11.55
CA GLY A 70 18.87 18.92 11.02
C GLY A 70 18.61 18.24 9.67
N ILE A 71 19.57 18.30 8.74
CA ILE A 71 19.50 17.59 7.46
C ILE A 71 19.36 16.08 7.67
N PHE A 72 20.21 15.52 8.55
CA PHE A 72 20.17 14.11 8.89
C PHE A 72 18.80 13.70 9.44
N LEU A 73 18.23 14.48 10.36
CA LEU A 73 16.93 14.20 10.96
C LEU A 73 15.80 14.22 9.92
N VAL A 74 15.81 15.18 9.00
CA VAL A 74 14.84 15.25 7.89
C VAL A 74 14.96 14.02 7.00
N ILE A 75 16.18 13.64 6.59
CA ILE A 75 16.42 12.46 5.75
C ILE A 75 15.98 11.19 6.48
N SER A 76 16.36 11.02 7.75
CA SER A 76 15.98 9.86 8.55
C SER A 76 14.48 9.75 8.74
N LEU A 77 13.79 10.85 9.03
CA LEU A 77 12.34 10.86 9.21
C LEU A 77 11.61 10.55 7.89
N ASN A 78 12.08 11.12 6.78
CA ASN A 78 11.53 10.82 5.46
C ASN A 78 11.80 9.36 5.06
N SER A 79 13.00 8.85 5.31
CA SER A 79 13.36 7.45 5.04
C SER A 79 12.54 6.47 5.88
N TRP A 80 12.36 6.76 7.17
CA TRP A 80 11.52 5.95 8.07
C TRP A 80 10.06 5.94 7.62
N ARG A 81 9.54 7.12 7.24
CA ARG A 81 8.19 7.24 6.68
C ARG A 81 8.03 6.41 5.41
N ARG A 82 8.97 6.53 4.47
CA ARG A 82 9.00 5.76 3.22
C ARG A 82 9.04 4.25 3.46
N HIS A 83 9.83 3.78 4.43
CA HIS A 83 9.88 2.34 4.78
C HIS A 83 8.57 1.84 5.39
N ARG A 84 7.80 2.70 6.05
CA ARG A 84 6.56 2.33 6.74
C ARG A 84 5.32 2.46 5.86
N GLU A 85 5.27 3.48 5.01
CA GLU A 85 4.12 3.84 4.17
C GLU A 85 4.23 3.33 2.73
N GLY A 86 5.38 2.79 2.32
CA GLY A 86 5.63 2.35 0.94
C GLY A 86 6.16 3.47 0.06
N ASP A 87 6.63 3.13 -1.14
CA ASP A 87 7.33 4.05 -2.06
C ASP A 87 6.40 4.98 -2.87
N GLU A 88 5.14 5.10 -2.46
CA GLU A 88 4.07 5.61 -3.31
C GLU A 88 3.51 6.91 -2.75
N PHE A 89 4.10 8.04 -3.17
CA PHE A 89 3.49 9.36 -2.94
C PHE A 89 2.38 9.68 -3.96
N VAL A 90 2.21 8.85 -4.99
CA VAL A 90 1.21 9.00 -6.04
C VAL A 90 0.84 7.63 -6.59
N TYR A 91 -0.42 7.24 -6.46
CA TYR A 91 -0.98 6.11 -7.21
C TYR A 91 -1.29 6.59 -8.63
N LEU A 92 -0.56 6.06 -9.62
CA LEU A 92 -0.82 6.32 -11.03
C LEU A 92 -1.59 5.14 -11.60
N GLU A 93 -2.89 5.33 -11.82
CA GLU A 93 -3.63 4.40 -12.68
C GLU A 93 -3.46 4.87 -14.12
N GLN A 94 -2.66 4.13 -14.88
CA GLN A 94 -2.55 4.33 -16.31
C GLN A 94 -3.74 3.62 -16.96
N VAL A 95 -4.74 4.40 -17.38
CA VAL A 95 -5.91 3.87 -18.08
C VAL A 95 -5.51 3.55 -19.53
N ASP A 96 -4.86 2.41 -19.74
CA ASP A 96 -4.62 1.85 -21.07
C ASP A 96 -5.50 0.61 -21.27
N GLY A 97 -6.48 0.71 -22.17
CA GLY A 97 -7.39 -0.37 -22.51
C GLY A 97 -8.24 -0.08 -23.76
N PRO A 98 -8.77 -1.11 -24.44
CA PRO A 98 -9.57 -0.96 -25.66
C PRO A 98 -10.94 -0.28 -25.44
N GLU A 99 -11.38 -0.13 -24.18
CA GLU A 99 -12.66 0.49 -23.80
C GLU A 99 -12.55 1.96 -23.35
N VAL A 100 -11.37 2.58 -23.44
CA VAL A 100 -11.16 3.96 -23.03
C VAL A 100 -11.90 4.91 -23.98
N PRO A 101 -12.85 5.74 -23.50
CA PRO A 101 -13.53 6.72 -24.34
C PRO A 101 -12.52 7.65 -25.02
N ALA A 102 -12.55 7.73 -26.34
CA ALA A 102 -11.60 8.53 -27.16
C ALA A 102 -11.61 10.05 -26.85
N ASN A 103 -12.58 10.52 -26.05
CA ASN A 103 -12.77 11.92 -25.65
C ASN A 103 -12.35 12.21 -24.20
N LEU A 104 -11.49 11.39 -23.59
CA LEU A 104 -10.91 11.71 -22.27
C LEU A 104 -9.89 12.86 -22.41
N PRO A 105 -10.08 14.00 -21.72
CA PRO A 105 -9.10 15.08 -21.71
C PRO A 105 -7.76 14.58 -21.14
N ASP A 106 -6.63 15.11 -21.63
CA ASP A 106 -5.28 14.67 -21.24
C ASP A 106 -5.08 14.65 -19.72
N SER A 107 -5.65 15.63 -19.02
CA SER A 107 -5.62 15.70 -17.55
C SER A 107 -6.34 14.55 -16.83
N ALA A 108 -7.23 13.82 -17.52
CA ALA A 108 -7.96 12.67 -17.00
C ALA A 108 -7.33 11.33 -17.42
N ARG A 109 -6.31 11.33 -18.30
CA ARG A 109 -5.47 10.16 -18.58
C ARG A 109 -4.49 9.85 -17.44
N TRP A 110 -4.31 10.80 -16.52
CA TRP A 110 -3.47 10.66 -15.34
C TRP A 110 -4.28 11.07 -14.10
N ALA A 111 -5.06 10.14 -13.55
CA ALA A 111 -5.70 10.37 -12.26
C ALA A 111 -4.64 10.20 -11.16
N VAL A 112 -4.20 11.32 -10.58
CA VAL A 112 -3.34 11.32 -9.39
C VAL A 112 -4.23 11.08 -8.17
N TYR A 113 -4.26 9.85 -7.66
CA TYR A 113 -5.06 9.54 -6.47
C TYR A 113 -4.28 9.84 -5.19
N THR A 114 -4.87 10.65 -4.31
CA THR A 114 -4.33 10.98 -2.98
C THR A 114 -4.58 9.87 -1.95
N LYS A 115 -5.44 8.90 -2.27
CA LYS A 115 -5.77 7.76 -1.42
C LYS A 115 -5.45 6.48 -2.17
N ALA A 116 -5.01 5.46 -1.45
CA ALA A 116 -4.84 4.13 -2.00
C ALA A 116 -6.14 3.69 -2.69
N PRO A 117 -6.06 3.11 -3.90
CA PRO A 117 -7.22 2.54 -4.55
C PRO A 117 -7.84 1.45 -3.66
N LEU A 118 -9.14 1.21 -3.84
CA LEU A 118 -9.81 0.11 -3.16
C LEU A 118 -9.08 -1.18 -3.50
N VAL A 119 -8.91 -2.06 -2.50
CA VAL A 119 -8.34 -3.39 -2.72
C VAL A 119 -9.20 -4.05 -3.79
N GLY A 120 -8.60 -4.38 -4.94
CA GLY A 120 -9.31 -5.03 -6.03
C GLY A 120 -9.98 -6.30 -5.50
N GLU A 121 -11.30 -6.40 -5.66
CA GLU A 121 -12.00 -7.65 -5.38
C GLU A 121 -11.45 -8.69 -6.35
N GLU A 122 -11.06 -9.86 -5.83
CA GLU A 122 -10.68 -10.95 -6.72
C GLU A 122 -11.87 -11.29 -7.62
N PRO A 123 -11.74 -11.17 -8.95
CA PRO A 123 -12.87 -11.35 -9.84
C PRO A 123 -13.40 -12.77 -9.67
N SER A 124 -14.73 -12.91 -9.65
CA SER A 124 -15.40 -14.20 -9.52
C SER A 124 -14.96 -15.17 -10.64
N LEU A 125 -15.07 -16.48 -10.42
CA LEU A 125 -14.71 -17.48 -11.42
C LEU A 125 -15.46 -17.27 -12.75
N LEU A 126 -16.72 -16.81 -12.69
CA LEU A 126 -17.50 -16.44 -13.87
C LEU A 126 -16.87 -15.27 -14.62
N THR A 127 -16.54 -14.18 -13.91
CA THR A 127 -15.91 -13.00 -14.50
C THR A 127 -14.55 -13.32 -15.12
N ARG A 128 -13.77 -14.21 -14.49
CA ARG A 128 -12.50 -14.68 -15.06
C ARG A 128 -12.74 -15.50 -16.33
N ALA A 129 -13.72 -16.40 -16.33
CA ALA A 129 -14.05 -17.23 -17.48
C ALA A 129 -14.59 -16.42 -18.67
N GLU A 130 -15.38 -15.37 -18.41
CA GLU A 130 -15.81 -14.39 -19.43
C GLU A 130 -14.61 -13.67 -20.04
N GLY A 131 -13.70 -13.19 -19.18
CA GLY A 131 -12.47 -12.54 -19.62
C GLY A 131 -11.58 -13.43 -20.48
N THR A 132 -11.37 -14.68 -20.07
CA THR A 132 -10.56 -15.65 -20.84
C THR A 132 -11.22 -16.00 -22.17
N LEU A 133 -12.55 -16.09 -22.22
CA LEU A 133 -13.28 -16.34 -23.47
C LEU A 133 -13.16 -15.15 -24.43
N ALA A 134 -13.28 -13.92 -23.90
CA ALA A 134 -13.20 -12.69 -24.68
C ALA A 134 -11.82 -12.50 -25.34
N ILE A 135 -10.74 -12.95 -24.70
CA ILE A 135 -9.38 -12.93 -25.28
C ILE A 135 -9.09 -14.15 -26.18
N GLY A 136 -10.05 -15.08 -26.35
CA GLY A 136 -9.94 -16.26 -27.20
C GLY A 136 -9.20 -17.44 -26.57
N ASP A 137 -8.91 -17.40 -25.27
CA ASP A 137 -8.30 -18.54 -24.55
C ASP A 137 -9.38 -19.54 -24.12
N HIS A 138 -9.74 -20.40 -25.07
CA HIS A 138 -10.75 -21.44 -24.85
C HIS A 138 -10.29 -22.52 -23.87
N GLY A 139 -8.97 -22.73 -23.72
CA GLY A 139 -8.41 -23.71 -22.78
C GLY A 139 -8.59 -23.26 -21.34
N ALA A 140 -8.12 -22.04 -21.04
CA ALA A 140 -8.28 -21.44 -19.71
C ALA A 140 -9.76 -21.26 -19.32
N THR A 141 -10.62 -20.91 -20.30
CA THR A 141 -12.06 -20.82 -20.07
C THR A 141 -12.66 -22.15 -19.63
N ALA A 142 -12.25 -23.26 -20.27
CA ALA A 142 -12.76 -24.59 -19.92
C ALA A 142 -12.30 -25.03 -18.52
N GLU A 143 -11.06 -24.72 -18.13
CA GLU A 143 -10.53 -25.00 -16.79
C GLU A 143 -11.29 -24.23 -15.71
N LEU A 144 -11.50 -22.92 -15.91
CA LEU A 144 -12.24 -22.08 -14.96
C LEU A 144 -13.70 -22.52 -14.81
N ILE A 145 -14.35 -22.97 -15.88
CA ILE A 145 -15.70 -23.54 -15.82
C ILE A 145 -15.69 -24.89 -15.09
N ALA A 146 -14.66 -25.72 -15.26
CA ALA A 146 -14.56 -27.01 -14.58
C ALA A 146 -14.35 -26.88 -13.06
N GLU A 147 -13.80 -25.76 -12.60
CA GLU A 147 -13.65 -25.44 -11.18
C GLU A 147 -14.95 -24.96 -10.51
N MET A 148 -15.98 -24.60 -11.29
CA MET A 148 -17.27 -24.15 -10.77
C MET A 148 -18.06 -25.31 -10.15
N SER A 149 -18.83 -25.02 -9.10
CA SER A 149 -19.71 -25.99 -8.44
C SER A 149 -20.93 -26.34 -9.31
N GLU A 150 -21.57 -27.49 -9.06
CA GLU A 150 -22.74 -27.93 -9.85
C GLU A 150 -23.91 -26.92 -9.81
N SER A 151 -24.06 -26.19 -8.69
CA SER A 151 -25.05 -25.11 -8.56
C SER A 151 -24.72 -23.89 -9.44
N GLU A 152 -23.45 -23.56 -9.59
CA GLU A 152 -22.99 -22.44 -10.43
C GLU A 152 -23.06 -22.81 -11.92
N LEU A 153 -22.76 -24.06 -12.26
CA LEU A 153 -22.84 -24.57 -13.64
C LEU A 153 -24.26 -24.54 -14.24
N ARG A 154 -25.28 -24.55 -13.38
CA ARG A 154 -26.70 -24.43 -13.76
C ARG A 154 -27.16 -22.98 -13.82
N HIS A 155 -26.32 -22.01 -13.43
CA HIS A 155 -26.67 -20.61 -13.52
C HIS A 155 -26.84 -20.19 -15.00
N PRO A 156 -27.89 -19.43 -15.36
CA PRO A 156 -28.18 -19.07 -16.75
C PRO A 156 -26.99 -18.42 -17.47
N SER A 157 -26.25 -17.54 -16.78
CA SER A 157 -25.06 -16.87 -17.31
C SER A 157 -23.92 -17.85 -17.65
N VAL A 158 -23.69 -18.86 -16.80
CA VAL A 158 -22.66 -19.89 -17.03
C VAL A 158 -23.07 -20.82 -18.18
N LEU A 159 -24.36 -21.13 -18.31
CA LEU A 159 -24.88 -21.91 -19.44
C LEU A 159 -24.71 -21.17 -20.76
N ALA A 160 -24.96 -19.86 -20.79
CA ALA A 160 -24.71 -19.01 -21.95
C ALA A 160 -23.21 -19.02 -22.32
N LEU A 161 -22.32 -18.85 -21.34
CA LEU A 161 -20.87 -18.89 -21.52
C LEU A 161 -20.39 -20.24 -22.05
N ARG A 162 -20.89 -21.35 -21.50
CA ARG A 162 -20.60 -22.72 -21.96
C ARG A 162 -21.07 -22.96 -23.38
N ARG A 163 -22.22 -22.40 -23.77
CA ARG A 163 -22.72 -22.47 -25.15
C ARG A 163 -21.80 -21.71 -26.09
N GLU A 164 -21.34 -20.53 -25.69
CA GLU A 164 -20.42 -19.71 -26.49
C GLU A 164 -19.05 -20.38 -26.63
N LEU A 165 -18.53 -20.99 -25.57
CA LEU A 165 -17.33 -21.84 -25.63
C LEU A 165 -17.53 -23.03 -26.58
N ALA A 166 -18.67 -23.72 -26.51
CA ALA A 166 -18.98 -24.84 -27.40
C ALA A 166 -19.06 -24.40 -28.87
N ARG A 167 -19.60 -23.21 -29.13
CA ARG A 167 -19.65 -22.61 -30.47
C ARG A 167 -18.25 -22.25 -30.97
N ALA A 168 -17.42 -21.63 -30.12
CA ALA A 168 -16.06 -21.22 -30.47
C ALA A 168 -15.12 -22.42 -30.73
N THR A 169 -15.32 -23.51 -30.00
CA THR A 169 -14.57 -24.77 -30.17
C THR A 169 -15.12 -25.70 -31.26
N GLY A 170 -16.22 -25.33 -31.92
CA GLY A 170 -16.83 -26.11 -33.01
C GLY A 170 -17.64 -27.34 -32.56
N ASN A 171 -18.00 -27.45 -31.27
CA ASN A 171 -18.76 -28.56 -30.73
C ASN A 171 -20.28 -28.33 -30.83
N HIS A 172 -20.81 -28.49 -32.04
CA HIS A 172 -22.22 -28.25 -32.36
C HIS A 172 -23.21 -29.14 -31.59
N GLN A 173 -22.80 -30.33 -31.15
CA GLN A 173 -23.66 -31.20 -30.34
C GLN A 173 -23.84 -30.67 -28.92
N ALA A 174 -22.76 -30.16 -28.31
CA ALA A 174 -22.82 -29.53 -26.99
C ALA A 174 -23.60 -28.21 -27.03
N GLU A 175 -23.40 -27.40 -28.08
CA GLU A 175 -24.14 -26.15 -28.30
C GLU A 175 -25.66 -26.37 -28.35
N GLN A 176 -26.13 -27.35 -29.14
CA GLN A 176 -27.57 -27.64 -29.26
C GLN A 176 -28.18 -28.19 -27.98
N ARG A 177 -27.42 -28.98 -27.19
CA ARG A 177 -27.88 -29.49 -25.91
C ARG A 177 -28.06 -28.35 -24.90
N LEU A 178 -27.06 -27.47 -24.79
CA LEU A 178 -27.10 -26.32 -23.88
C LEU A 178 -28.15 -25.30 -24.30
N ALA A 179 -28.41 -25.12 -25.60
CA ALA A 179 -29.49 -24.25 -26.08
C ALA A 179 -30.88 -24.70 -25.60
N ARG A 180 -31.14 -26.01 -25.64
CA ARG A 180 -32.41 -26.58 -25.12
C ARG A 180 -32.53 -26.44 -23.61
N GLU A 181 -31.42 -26.66 -22.88
CA GLU A 181 -31.39 -26.53 -21.42
C GLU A 181 -31.65 -25.08 -20.97
N ILE A 182 -31.16 -24.09 -21.71
CA ILE A 182 -31.46 -22.67 -21.48
C ILE A 182 -32.94 -22.37 -21.77
N GLU A 183 -33.48 -22.90 -22.87
CA GLU A 183 -34.89 -22.71 -23.25
C GLU A 183 -35.84 -23.33 -22.20
N ASP A 184 -35.56 -24.55 -21.74
CA ASP A 184 -36.32 -25.23 -20.70
C ASP A 184 -36.33 -24.43 -19.37
N LEU A 185 -35.20 -23.82 -18.99
CA LEU A 185 -35.10 -22.98 -17.78
C LEU A 185 -35.82 -21.63 -17.91
N GLN A 186 -35.92 -21.07 -19.12
CA GLN A 186 -36.68 -19.84 -19.39
C GLN A 186 -38.20 -20.09 -19.44
N THR A 187 -38.61 -21.33 -19.68
CA THR A 187 -40.03 -21.73 -19.81
C THR A 187 -40.63 -22.22 -18.48
N ASP A 188 -39.83 -22.32 -17.41
CA ASP A 188 -40.30 -22.69 -16.06
C ASP A 188 -40.98 -21.49 -15.35
N PRO A 189 -42.29 -21.56 -15.03
CA PRO A 189 -43.05 -20.46 -14.43
C PRO A 189 -42.66 -20.09 -12.98
N ASN A 190 -41.69 -20.79 -12.35
CA ASN A 190 -41.25 -20.51 -10.98
C ASN A 190 -39.87 -19.85 -10.86
N HIS A 191 -39.23 -19.44 -11.96
CA HIS A 191 -37.92 -18.78 -11.90
C HIS A 191 -38.08 -17.25 -11.76
N PRO A 192 -37.48 -16.59 -10.74
CA PRO A 192 -37.55 -15.14 -10.61
C PRO A 192 -36.84 -14.46 -11.79
N PRO A 193 -37.40 -13.37 -12.35
CA PRO A 193 -36.76 -12.65 -13.43
C PRO A 193 -35.45 -12.04 -12.94
N THR A 194 -34.35 -12.35 -13.62
CA THR A 194 -33.04 -11.72 -13.41
C THR A 194 -33.12 -10.25 -13.79
N LEU A 195 -32.79 -9.37 -12.83
CA LEU A 195 -32.44 -7.95 -13.03
C LEU A 195 -31.05 -7.83 -13.65
#